data_AF-A0A1I7T7L0-F1
#
_entry.id   AF-A0A1I7T7L0-F1
#
_cell.length_a   1.000
_cell.length_b   1.000
_cell.length_c   1.000
_cell.angle_alpha   90.00
_cell.angle_beta   90.00
_cell.angle_gamma   90.00
#
_symmetry.space_group_name_H-M   'P 1'
#
loop_
_entity.id
_entity.type
_entity.pdbx_description
1 polymer ?
#
loop_
_entity_poly.entity_id
_entity_poly.type
_entity_poly.pdbx_seq_one_letter_code
_entity_poly.pdbx_strand_id
1 'polypeptide(L)'
;MTCNFASAVEQISKELEAQDGARQGLRKLCLMRVPIELLREFKIQELVKKVINHPISPEIFNLAMMVDARIQKLEDFESEKQKKTDELSSKAQLEELLSSKRTNPSKIVPKRKNSSSSSSSSSSTSPARINKPVFKPHRPSKNEIQMQEENRQKRLTREAEKKKADEANREANKAAFAKAREDRKRAMQMEKETKWTTSNRSKRRRRAMENVHFIVITECLFL
;
A
#
# COMPACT_ATOMS: atom_id res chain seq x y z
N MET A 1 -22.64 13.91 11.05
CA MET A 1 -22.18 15.20 10.50
C MET A 1 -21.37 14.99 9.21
N THR A 2 -21.93 14.32 8.19
CA THR A 2 -21.23 14.02 6.91
C THR A 2 -21.77 14.85 5.74
N CYS A 3 -22.87 15.59 5.94
CA CYS A 3 -23.65 16.20 4.86
C CYS A 3 -22.99 17.41 4.17
N ASN A 4 -21.87 17.95 4.71
CA ASN A 4 -21.24 19.17 4.14
C ASN A 4 -20.13 18.88 3.12
N PHE A 5 -19.57 17.67 3.08
CA PHE A 5 -18.42 17.40 2.22
C PHE A 5 -18.80 17.19 0.76
N ALA A 6 -19.86 16.44 0.48
CA ALA A 6 -20.28 16.18 -0.91
C ALA A 6 -20.65 17.47 -1.65
N SER A 7 -21.47 18.32 -1.03
CA SER A 7 -21.86 19.62 -1.60
C SER A 7 -20.65 20.55 -1.81
N ALA A 8 -19.69 20.57 -0.88
CA ALA A 8 -18.47 21.35 -1.04
C ALA A 8 -17.58 20.83 -2.17
N VAL A 9 -17.46 19.51 -2.34
CA VAL A 9 -16.67 18.91 -3.42
C VAL A 9 -17.34 19.13 -4.78
N GLU A 10 -18.66 19.05 -4.85
CA GLU A 10 -19.44 19.39 -6.05
C GLU A 10 -19.26 20.87 -6.43
N GLN A 11 -19.26 21.78 -5.45
CA GLN A 11 -18.98 23.18 -5.72
C GLN A 11 -17.56 23.37 -6.24
N ILE A 12 -16.59 22.66 -5.67
CA ILE A 12 -15.21 22.70 -6.14
C ILE A 12 -15.08 22.12 -7.56
N SER A 13 -15.81 21.05 -7.90
CA SER A 13 -15.76 20.50 -9.27
C SER A 13 -16.25 21.53 -10.29
N LYS A 14 -17.34 22.24 -9.98
CA LYS A 14 -17.83 23.37 -10.80
C LYS A 14 -16.80 24.50 -10.90
N GLU A 15 -16.13 24.84 -9.79
CA GLU A 15 -15.05 25.84 -9.78
C GLU A 15 -13.82 25.41 -10.58
N LEU A 16 -13.49 24.12 -10.65
CA LEU A 16 -12.39 23.61 -11.47
C LEU A 16 -12.71 23.57 -12.97
N GLU A 17 -13.99 23.37 -13.32
CA GLU A 17 -14.45 23.45 -14.71
C GLU A 17 -14.47 24.89 -15.23
N ALA A 18 -14.79 25.85 -14.36
CA ALA A 18 -14.66 27.26 -14.68
C ALA A 18 -13.18 27.69 -14.68
N GLN A 19 -12.65 28.13 -15.82
CA GLN A 19 -11.25 28.55 -15.94
C GLN A 19 -10.84 29.60 -14.89
N ASP A 20 -11.71 30.57 -14.62
CA ASP A 20 -11.45 31.63 -13.63
C ASP A 20 -11.56 31.15 -12.17
N GLY A 21 -12.29 30.06 -11.93
CA GLY A 21 -12.52 29.46 -10.61
C GLY A 21 -11.44 28.48 -10.17
N ALA A 22 -10.61 27.98 -11.10
CA ALA A 22 -9.70 26.87 -10.86
C ALA A 22 -8.72 27.12 -9.70
N ARG A 23 -8.24 28.36 -9.54
CA ARG A 23 -7.34 28.74 -8.44
C ARG A 23 -8.01 28.57 -7.07
N GLN A 24 -9.27 28.97 -6.93
CA GLN A 24 -10.00 28.86 -5.67
C GLN A 24 -10.36 27.40 -5.38
N GLY A 25 -10.83 26.66 -6.39
CA GLY A 25 -11.14 25.23 -6.26
C GLY A 25 -9.92 24.41 -5.81
N LEU A 26 -8.75 24.62 -6.44
CA LEU A 26 -7.50 23.94 -6.06
C LEU A 26 -7.04 24.31 -4.64
N ARG A 27 -7.14 25.58 -4.25
CA ARG A 27 -6.79 26.02 -2.88
C ARG A 27 -7.70 25.36 -1.84
N LYS A 28 -9.01 25.29 -2.11
CA LYS A 28 -9.97 24.59 -1.23
C LYS A 28 -9.63 23.11 -1.11
N LEU A 29 -9.29 22.44 -2.21
CA LEU A 29 -8.84 21.03 -2.18
C LEU A 29 -7.57 20.83 -1.35
N CYS A 30 -6.61 21.76 -1.42
CA CYS A 30 -5.41 21.69 -0.59
C CYS A 30 -5.72 21.77 0.91
N LEU A 31 -6.69 22.58 1.31
CA LEU A 31 -7.05 22.80 2.71
C LEU A 31 -7.98 21.70 3.25
N MET A 32 -8.87 21.17 2.42
CA MET A 32 -9.86 20.19 2.83
C MET A 32 -9.29 18.77 2.88
N ARG A 33 -9.69 17.99 3.89
CA ARG A 33 -9.45 16.54 3.96
C ARG A 33 -10.64 15.79 3.35
N VAL A 34 -10.65 15.73 2.03
CA VAL A 34 -11.71 15.05 1.27
C VAL A 34 -11.45 13.54 1.24
N PRO A 35 -12.45 12.69 1.56
CA PRO A 35 -12.38 11.24 1.34
C PRO A 35 -12.13 10.89 -0.13
N ILE A 36 -11.39 9.80 -0.39
CA ILE A 36 -11.01 9.40 -1.75
C ILE A 36 -12.22 9.00 -2.61
N GLU A 37 -13.26 8.48 -1.97
CA GLU A 37 -14.51 8.06 -2.58
C GLU A 37 -15.21 9.25 -3.27
N LEU A 38 -15.29 10.39 -2.58
CA LEU A 38 -15.87 11.62 -3.15
C LEU A 38 -14.99 12.18 -4.28
N LEU A 39 -13.66 12.09 -4.15
CA LEU A 39 -12.77 12.55 -5.21
C LEU A 39 -12.94 11.75 -6.51
N ARG A 40 -13.24 10.45 -6.40
CA ARG A 40 -13.57 9.58 -7.54
C ARG A 40 -14.97 9.86 -8.09
N GLU A 41 -15.96 9.98 -7.22
CA GLU A 41 -17.35 10.27 -7.58
C GLU A 41 -17.46 11.53 -8.45
N PHE A 42 -16.80 12.61 -8.04
CA PHE A 42 -16.79 13.88 -8.76
C PHE A 42 -15.66 14.01 -9.80
N LYS A 43 -14.92 12.93 -10.08
CA LYS A 43 -13.82 12.89 -11.07
C LYS A 43 -12.80 14.02 -10.91
N ILE A 44 -12.49 14.41 -9.67
CA ILE A 44 -11.63 15.57 -9.38
C ILE A 44 -10.24 15.40 -9.98
N GLN A 45 -9.68 14.18 -9.96
CA GLN A 45 -8.36 13.92 -10.55
C GLN A 45 -8.31 14.21 -12.04
N GLU A 46 -9.36 13.86 -12.79
CA GLU A 46 -9.44 14.16 -14.24
C GLU A 46 -9.49 15.67 -14.48
N LEU A 47 -10.25 16.40 -13.68
CA LEU A 47 -10.34 17.87 -13.75
C LEU A 47 -8.99 18.51 -13.44
N VAL A 48 -8.30 18.07 -12.39
CA VAL A 48 -6.96 18.56 -12.04
C VAL A 48 -5.96 18.27 -13.17
N LYS A 49 -5.99 17.08 -13.78
CA LYS A 49 -5.14 16.74 -14.93
C LYS A 49 -5.41 17.65 -16.14
N LYS A 50 -6.66 18.00 -16.41
CA LYS A 50 -6.99 19.00 -17.45
C LYS A 50 -6.36 20.36 -17.15
N VAL A 51 -6.42 20.81 -15.90
CA VAL A 51 -5.79 22.08 -15.47
C VAL A 51 -4.25 22.02 -15.58
N ILE A 52 -3.63 20.87 -15.31
CA ILE A 52 -2.18 20.67 -15.49
C ILE A 52 -1.79 20.77 -16.97
N ASN A 53 -2.59 20.19 -17.86
CA ASN A 53 -2.32 20.18 -19.30
C ASN A 53 -2.52 21.57 -19.94
N HIS A 54 -3.39 22.40 -19.37
CA HIS A 54 -3.68 23.76 -19.84
C HIS A 54 -3.57 24.78 -18.70
N PRO A 55 -2.36 25.06 -18.19
CA PRO A 55 -2.20 25.93 -17.05
C PRO A 55 -2.37 27.39 -17.45
N ILE A 56 -3.32 28.07 -16.79
CA ILE A 56 -3.56 29.51 -16.97
C ILE A 56 -2.42 30.34 -16.36
N SER A 57 -1.81 29.84 -15.27
CA SER A 57 -0.66 30.49 -14.64
C SER A 57 0.28 29.46 -13.98
N PRO A 58 1.56 29.81 -13.76
CA PRO A 58 2.50 28.94 -13.06
C PRO A 58 2.06 28.60 -11.62
N GLU A 59 1.37 29.52 -10.95
CA GLU A 59 0.84 29.27 -9.60
C GLU A 59 -0.25 28.18 -9.62
N ILE A 60 -1.17 28.25 -10.58
CA ILE A 60 -2.25 27.27 -10.76
C ILE A 60 -1.66 25.90 -11.11
N PHE A 61 -0.65 25.85 -11.98
CA PHE A 61 0.07 24.61 -12.31
C PHE A 61 0.67 23.96 -11.06
N ASN A 62 1.40 24.72 -10.23
CA ASN A 62 2.01 24.19 -9.01
C ASN A 62 0.97 23.67 -8.01
N LEU A 63 -0.16 24.38 -7.87
CA LEU A 63 -1.27 23.94 -7.03
C LEU A 63 -1.89 22.64 -7.56
N ALA A 64 -2.13 22.56 -8.88
CA ALA A 64 -2.72 21.39 -9.51
C ALA A 64 -1.81 20.15 -9.36
N MET A 65 -0.50 20.30 -9.59
CA MET A 65 0.48 19.23 -9.37
C MET A 65 0.51 18.74 -7.91
N MET A 66 0.39 19.66 -6.95
CA MET A 66 0.36 19.31 -5.53
C MET A 66 -0.90 18.52 -5.16
N VAL A 67 -2.06 18.94 -5.69
CA VAL A 67 -3.32 18.23 -5.49
C VAL A 67 -3.28 16.85 -6.14
N ASP A 68 -2.82 16.74 -7.39
CA ASP A 68 -2.70 15.45 -8.10
C ASP A 68 -1.79 14.48 -7.34
N ALA A 69 -0.61 14.93 -6.92
CA ALA A 69 0.31 14.12 -6.11
C ALA A 69 -0.30 13.68 -4.77
N ARG A 70 -1.17 14.50 -4.18
CA ARG A 70 -1.90 14.15 -2.95
C ARG A 70 -2.97 13.09 -3.22
N ILE A 71 -3.73 13.23 -4.31
CA ILE A 71 -4.74 12.25 -4.71
C ILE A 71 -4.06 10.91 -4.97
N GLN A 72 -2.97 10.88 -5.73
CA GLN A 72 -2.23 9.66 -6.04
C GLN A 72 -1.79 8.93 -4.76
N LYS A 73 -1.25 9.66 -3.77
CA LYS A 73 -0.87 9.07 -2.48
C LYS A 73 -2.06 8.44 -1.77
N LEU A 74 -3.23 9.08 -1.79
CA LEU A 74 -4.44 8.54 -1.17
C LEU A 74 -4.89 7.24 -1.85
N GLU A 75 -4.79 7.16 -3.18
CA GLU A 75 -5.07 5.93 -3.94
C GLU A 75 -4.09 4.81 -3.60
N ASP A 76 -2.80 5.12 -3.51
CA ASP A 76 -1.77 4.14 -3.14
C ASP A 76 -2.04 3.57 -1.74
N PHE A 77 -2.37 4.43 -0.77
CA PHE A 77 -2.73 4.00 0.59
C PHE A 77 -3.98 3.11 0.64
N GLU A 78 -5.01 3.43 -0.14
CA GLU A 78 -6.22 2.62 -0.19
C GLU A 78 -5.95 1.25 -0.82
N SER A 79 -5.18 1.20 -1.91
CA SER A 79 -4.78 -0.04 -2.56
C SER A 79 -3.93 -0.94 -1.64
N GLU A 80 -3.03 -0.36 -0.85
CA GLU A 80 -2.22 -1.09 0.12
C GLU A 80 -3.06 -1.61 1.29
N LYS A 81 -4.04 -0.84 1.74
CA LYS A 81 -5.00 -1.27 2.77
C LYS A 81 -5.82 -2.46 2.30
N GLN A 82 -6.29 -2.43 1.05
CA GLN A 82 -7.08 -3.51 0.46
C GLN A 82 -6.26 -4.80 0.30
N LYS A 83 -5.00 -4.69 -0.16
CA LYS A 83 -4.07 -5.83 -0.21
C LYS A 83 -3.83 -6.46 1.17
N LYS A 84 -3.65 -5.65 2.21
CA LYS A 84 -3.46 -6.15 3.58
C LYS A 84 -4.72 -6.84 4.12
N THR A 85 -5.92 -6.36 3.81
CA THR A 85 -7.16 -7.05 4.19
C THR A 85 -7.31 -8.40 3.49
N ASP A 86 -6.93 -8.51 2.23
CA ASP A 86 -6.99 -9.77 1.48
C ASP A 86 -5.93 -10.78 1.96
N GLU A 87 -4.73 -10.31 2.33
CA GLU A 87 -3.70 -11.13 2.97
C GLU A 87 -4.13 -11.64 4.35
N LEU A 88 -4.80 -10.81 5.15
CA LEU A 88 -5.31 -11.22 6.47
C LEU A 88 -6.47 -12.21 6.35
N SER A 89 -7.37 -12.00 5.40
CA SER A 89 -8.47 -12.93 5.09
C SER A 89 -7.95 -14.31 4.66
N SER A 90 -7.01 -14.34 3.71
CA SER A 90 -6.40 -15.58 3.23
C SER A 90 -5.58 -16.29 4.31
N LYS A 91 -4.90 -15.55 5.19
CA LYS A 91 -4.19 -16.12 6.34
C LYS A 91 -5.15 -16.72 7.37
N ALA A 92 -6.26 -16.07 7.68
CA ALA A 92 -7.27 -16.59 8.59
C ALA A 92 -7.92 -17.88 8.06
N GLN A 93 -8.26 -17.91 6.76
CA GLN A 93 -8.75 -19.13 6.10
C GLN A 93 -7.72 -20.27 6.13
N LEU A 94 -6.44 -19.93 5.95
CA LEU A 94 -5.37 -20.92 6.00
C LEU A 94 -5.14 -21.46 7.41
N GLU A 95 -5.25 -20.62 8.44
CA GLU A 95 -5.21 -21.03 9.85
C GLU A 95 -6.44 -21.87 10.24
N GLU A 96 -7.62 -21.56 9.71
CA GLU A 96 -8.83 -22.38 9.89
C GLU A 96 -8.68 -23.76 9.23
N LEU A 97 -8.13 -23.83 8.02
CA LEU A 97 -7.83 -25.10 7.35
C LEU A 97 -6.78 -25.93 8.10
N LEU A 98 -5.74 -25.29 8.64
CA LEU A 98 -4.70 -25.95 9.42
C LEU A 98 -5.20 -26.43 10.79
N SER A 99 -6.05 -25.65 11.46
CA SER A 99 -6.66 -26.03 12.74
C SER A 99 -7.69 -27.15 12.58
N SER A 100 -8.46 -27.14 11.49
CA SER A 100 -9.39 -28.23 11.14
C SER A 100 -8.65 -29.54 10.84
N LYS A 101 -7.49 -29.48 10.16
CA LYS A 101 -6.62 -30.65 9.96
C LYS A 101 -6.01 -31.21 11.25
N ARG A 102 -5.75 -30.36 12.25
CA ARG A 102 -5.22 -30.77 13.56
C ARG A 102 -6.28 -31.39 14.47
N THR A 103 -7.52 -30.94 14.38
CA THR A 103 -8.61 -31.36 15.29
C THR A 103 -9.43 -32.54 14.76
N ASN A 104 -9.50 -32.76 13.44
CA ASN A 104 -10.21 -33.91 12.84
C ASN A 104 -9.51 -34.43 11.56
N PRO A 105 -8.45 -35.26 11.68
CA PRO A 105 -7.72 -35.77 10.51
C PRO A 105 -8.55 -36.69 9.59
N SER A 106 -9.71 -37.20 10.03
CA SER A 106 -10.52 -38.19 9.31
C SER A 106 -11.57 -37.63 8.35
N LYS A 107 -11.88 -36.32 8.39
CA LYS A 107 -12.99 -35.73 7.62
C LYS A 107 -12.61 -35.08 6.28
N ILE A 108 -11.32 -34.93 5.98
CA ILE A 108 -10.83 -34.25 4.77
C ILE A 108 -10.21 -35.28 3.82
N VAL A 109 -11.02 -36.26 3.40
CA VAL A 109 -10.79 -36.91 2.11
C VAL A 109 -11.75 -36.21 1.15
N PRO A 110 -11.27 -35.56 0.08
CA PRO A 110 -12.15 -35.07 -0.97
C PRO A 110 -12.93 -36.28 -1.50
N LYS A 111 -14.22 -36.40 -1.15
CA LYS A 111 -15.10 -37.35 -1.82
C LYS A 111 -15.16 -36.92 -3.27
N ARG A 112 -14.43 -37.62 -4.15
CA ARG A 112 -14.59 -37.53 -5.60
C ARG A 112 -16.09 -37.68 -5.89
N LYS A 113 -16.72 -36.60 -6.33
CA LYS A 113 -18.08 -36.60 -6.89
C LYS A 113 -17.99 -37.42 -8.18
N ASN A 114 -18.41 -38.69 -8.13
CA ASN A 114 -18.73 -39.42 -9.35
C ASN A 114 -20.02 -38.81 -9.89
N SER A 115 -19.90 -38.05 -10.98
CA SER A 115 -21.03 -37.64 -11.81
C SER A 115 -21.52 -38.86 -12.58
N SER A 116 -22.66 -39.42 -12.18
CA SER A 116 -23.40 -40.42 -12.95
C SER A 116 -24.74 -39.83 -13.41
N SER A 117 -24.91 -39.71 -14.73
CA SER A 117 -26.17 -39.86 -15.48
C SER A 117 -25.89 -39.55 -16.96
N SER A 118 -26.41 -40.21 -17.98
CA SER A 118 -27.01 -41.54 -18.19
C SER A 118 -27.46 -41.56 -19.65
N SER A 119 -27.14 -42.61 -20.41
CA SER A 119 -28.02 -43.11 -21.48
C SER A 119 -27.63 -44.52 -21.91
N SER A 120 -28.42 -45.47 -21.40
CA SER A 120 -28.91 -46.71 -22.01
C SER A 120 -28.19 -47.30 -23.24
N SER A 121 -27.78 -48.56 -23.12
CA SER A 121 -28.35 -49.64 -23.97
C SER A 121 -28.02 -51.01 -23.38
N SER A 122 -29.00 -51.90 -23.53
CA SER A 122 -29.12 -53.25 -22.99
C SER A 122 -28.26 -54.27 -23.73
N SER A 123 -27.63 -55.18 -22.99
CA SER A 123 -27.53 -56.59 -23.40
C SER A 123 -27.25 -57.49 -22.22
N SER A 124 -28.16 -58.44 -22.05
CA SER A 124 -28.11 -59.57 -21.12
C SER A 124 -26.90 -60.45 -21.40
N THR A 125 -26.10 -60.75 -20.37
CA THR A 125 -25.37 -62.03 -20.29
C THR A 125 -24.89 -62.29 -18.86
N SER A 126 -25.29 -63.46 -18.37
CA SER A 126 -24.95 -64.27 -17.18
C SER A 126 -23.89 -63.81 -16.16
N PRO A 127 -24.07 -64.13 -14.86
CA PRO A 127 -23.13 -63.74 -13.80
C PRO A 127 -21.92 -64.67 -13.78
N ALA A 128 -20.83 -64.29 -14.45
CA ALA A 128 -19.53 -64.90 -14.22
C ALA A 128 -18.91 -64.32 -12.93
N ARG A 129 -18.59 -65.19 -11.98
CA ARG A 129 -17.89 -64.87 -10.72
C ARG A 129 -16.58 -64.13 -11.03
N ILE A 130 -16.52 -62.83 -10.75
CA ILE A 130 -15.30 -62.04 -10.84
C ILE A 130 -14.48 -62.29 -9.56
N ASN A 131 -13.44 -63.11 -9.70
CA ASN A 131 -12.35 -63.22 -8.74
C ASN A 131 -11.75 -61.83 -8.52
N LYS A 132 -11.84 -61.30 -7.29
CA LYS A 132 -11.14 -60.07 -6.91
C LYS A 132 -9.62 -60.34 -6.96
N PRO A 133 -8.82 -59.61 -7.75
CA PRO A 133 -7.38 -59.73 -7.67
C PRO A 133 -6.92 -59.17 -6.32
N VAL A 134 -6.22 -60.02 -5.56
CA VAL A 134 -5.49 -59.64 -4.34
C VAL A 134 -4.40 -58.65 -4.76
N PHE A 135 -4.56 -57.37 -4.40
CA PHE A 135 -3.50 -56.37 -4.54
C PHE A 135 -2.33 -56.79 -3.65
N LYS A 136 -1.27 -57.31 -4.26
CA LYS A 136 0.00 -57.54 -3.57
C LYS A 136 0.63 -56.18 -3.25
N PRO A 137 1.21 -55.98 -2.05
CA PRO A 137 1.89 -54.73 -1.72
C PRO A 137 3.08 -54.53 -2.68
N HIS A 138 3.04 -53.43 -3.43
CA HIS A 138 4.12 -53.04 -4.33
C HIS A 138 5.31 -52.62 -3.47
N ARG A 139 6.33 -53.48 -3.36
CA ARG A 139 7.61 -53.08 -2.76
C ARG A 139 8.26 -52.07 -3.71
N PRO A 140 8.68 -50.89 -3.24
CA PRO A 140 9.41 -49.94 -4.06
C PRO A 140 10.74 -50.56 -4.49
N SER A 141 11.12 -50.33 -5.74
CA SER A 141 12.38 -50.85 -6.26
C SER A 141 13.57 -50.11 -5.62
N LYS A 142 14.74 -50.75 -5.56
CA LYS A 142 15.97 -50.08 -5.02
C LYS A 142 16.27 -48.75 -5.71
N ASN A 143 15.97 -48.63 -7.01
CA ASN A 143 16.15 -47.40 -7.78
C ASN A 143 15.20 -46.27 -7.34
N GLU A 144 13.98 -46.62 -6.92
CA GLU A 144 12.98 -45.67 -6.45
C GLU A 144 13.36 -45.08 -5.09
N ILE A 145 13.92 -45.91 -4.21
CA ILE A 145 14.46 -45.50 -2.90
C ILE A 145 15.64 -44.53 -3.10
N GLN A 146 16.57 -44.87 -4.01
CA GLN A 146 17.76 -44.07 -4.26
C GLN A 146 17.41 -42.69 -4.85
N MET A 147 16.45 -42.63 -5.78
CA MET A 147 15.94 -41.36 -6.34
C MET A 147 15.24 -40.50 -5.29
N GLN A 148 14.51 -41.12 -4.36
CA GLN A 148 13.82 -40.42 -3.29
C GLN A 148 14.81 -39.80 -2.29
N GLU A 149 15.91 -40.50 -2.02
CA GLU A 149 16.99 -40.03 -1.15
C GLU A 149 17.79 -38.88 -1.78
N GLU A 150 18.08 -38.96 -3.08
CA GLU A 150 18.73 -37.88 -3.83
C GLU A 150 17.85 -36.61 -3.88
N ASN A 151 16.55 -36.76 -4.13
CA ASN A 151 15.61 -35.64 -4.10
C ASN A 151 15.48 -35.02 -2.71
N ARG A 152 15.56 -35.84 -1.65
CA ARG A 152 15.56 -35.35 -0.27
C ARG A 152 16.80 -34.51 0.00
N GLN A 153 17.98 -34.95 -0.42
CA GLN A 153 19.22 -34.17 -0.28
C GLN A 153 19.15 -32.84 -1.05
N LYS A 154 18.67 -32.86 -2.31
CA LYS A 154 18.48 -31.64 -3.12
C LYS A 154 17.50 -30.64 -2.50
N ARG A 155 16.48 -31.11 -1.77
CA ARG A 155 15.57 -30.22 -1.03
C ARG A 155 16.26 -29.58 0.17
N LEU A 156 17.02 -30.35 0.94
CA LEU A 156 17.74 -29.85 2.11
C LEU A 156 18.78 -28.79 1.75
N THR A 157 19.50 -28.96 0.64
CA THR A 157 20.49 -27.95 0.19
C THR A 157 19.82 -26.65 -0.24
N ARG A 158 18.71 -26.73 -0.99
CA ARG A 158 17.94 -25.54 -1.39
C ARG A 158 17.31 -24.81 -0.20
N GLU A 159 16.82 -25.55 0.79
CA GLU A 159 16.29 -24.95 2.03
C GLU A 159 17.39 -24.25 2.84
N ALA A 160 18.59 -24.84 2.92
CA ALA A 160 19.73 -24.23 3.59
C ALA A 160 20.19 -22.94 2.89
N GLU A 161 20.27 -22.93 1.56
CA GLU A 161 20.61 -21.73 0.78
C GLU A 161 19.55 -20.63 0.95
N LYS A 162 18.27 -21.00 0.88
CA LYS A 162 17.18 -20.05 1.09
C LYS A 162 17.23 -19.43 2.48
N LYS A 163 17.47 -20.23 3.52
CA LYS A 163 17.57 -19.75 4.90
C LYS A 163 18.75 -18.78 5.07
N LYS A 164 19.88 -19.04 4.42
CA LYS A 164 21.05 -18.16 4.42
C LYS A 164 20.75 -16.82 3.73
N ALA A 165 20.03 -16.85 2.60
CA ALA A 165 19.61 -15.65 1.90
C ALA A 165 18.62 -14.80 2.73
N ASP A 166 17.65 -15.45 3.38
CA ASP A 166 16.68 -14.79 4.25
C ASP A 166 17.35 -14.12 5.46
N GLU A 167 18.39 -14.76 6.03
CA GLU A 167 19.17 -14.21 7.14
C GLU A 167 19.99 -12.98 6.73
N ALA A 168 20.68 -13.06 5.58
CA ALA A 168 21.39 -11.91 5.01
C ALA A 168 20.45 -10.72 4.73
N ASN A 169 19.23 -11.01 4.23
CA ASN A 169 18.25 -9.97 3.94
C ASN A 169 17.67 -9.33 5.22
N ARG A 170 17.48 -10.12 6.29
CA ARG A 170 17.13 -9.58 7.61
C ARG A 170 18.21 -8.65 8.15
N GLU A 171 19.48 -9.05 8.01
CA GLU A 171 20.60 -8.25 8.50
C GLU A 171 20.75 -6.94 7.71
N ALA A 172 20.64 -7.00 6.38
CA ALA A 172 20.64 -5.82 5.51
C ALA A 172 19.49 -4.85 5.86
N ASN A 173 18.28 -5.36 6.08
CA ASN A 173 17.15 -4.53 6.51
C ASN A 173 17.38 -3.90 7.87
N LYS A 174 17.92 -4.65 8.85
CA LYS A 174 18.23 -4.12 10.18
C LYS A 174 19.25 -2.99 10.11
N ALA A 175 20.28 -3.14 9.27
CA ALA A 175 21.28 -2.10 9.02
C ALA A 175 20.67 -0.86 8.33
N ALA A 176 19.78 -1.06 7.34
CA ALA A 176 19.08 0.02 6.66
C ALA A 176 18.19 0.83 7.61
N PHE A 177 17.46 0.16 8.51
CA PHE A 177 16.64 0.82 9.53
C PHE A 177 17.49 1.60 10.54
N ALA A 178 18.65 1.06 10.95
CA ALA A 178 19.57 1.77 11.83
C ALA A 178 20.09 3.05 11.17
N LYS A 179 20.53 2.96 9.90
CA LYS A 179 21.03 4.10 9.13
C LYS A 179 19.95 5.17 8.92
N ALA A 180 18.74 4.77 8.52
CA ALA A 180 17.61 5.69 8.35
C ALA A 180 17.25 6.42 9.66
N ARG A 181 17.39 5.75 10.81
CA ARG A 181 17.17 6.37 12.12
C ARG A 181 18.24 7.40 12.46
N GLU A 182 19.50 7.13 12.15
CA GLU A 182 20.60 8.10 12.32
C GLU A 182 20.45 9.30 11.39
N ASP A 183 20.14 9.07 10.11
CA ASP A 183 19.94 10.15 9.14
C ASP A 183 18.77 11.05 9.56
N ARG A 184 17.69 10.47 10.11
CA ARG A 184 16.57 11.25 10.67
C ARG A 184 16.97 12.08 11.88
N LYS A 185 17.82 11.56 12.77
CA LYS A 185 18.34 12.33 13.91
C LYS A 185 19.23 13.49 13.43
N ARG A 186 20.11 13.24 12.46
CA ARG A 186 20.99 14.25 11.88
C ARG A 186 20.19 15.34 11.17
N ALA A 187 19.16 14.98 10.39
CA ALA A 187 18.26 15.92 9.74
C ALA A 187 17.53 16.83 10.76
N MET A 188 17.03 16.25 11.86
CA MET A 188 16.39 17.04 12.94
C MET A 188 17.36 18.01 13.64
N GLN A 189 18.64 17.66 13.76
CA GLN A 189 19.65 18.58 14.31
C GLN A 189 19.91 19.77 13.37
N MET A 190 20.10 19.50 12.08
CA MET A 190 20.27 20.55 11.06
C MET A 190 19.04 21.48 10.98
N GLU A 191 17.83 20.94 11.14
CA GLU A 191 16.60 21.75 11.17
C GLU A 191 16.53 22.67 12.40
N LYS A 192 17.05 22.22 13.55
CA LYS A 192 17.14 23.05 14.76
C LYS A 192 18.16 24.18 14.60
N GLU A 193 19.31 23.90 14.02
CA GLU A 193 20.35 24.91 13.76
C GLU A 193 19.90 25.96 12.74
N THR A 194 19.21 25.54 11.67
CA THR A 194 18.64 26.47 10.68
C THR A 194 17.51 27.32 11.25
N LYS A 195 16.64 26.77 12.13
CA LYS A 195 15.64 27.56 12.87
C LYS A 195 16.28 28.56 13.84
N TRP A 196 17.37 28.17 14.51
CA TRP A 196 18.08 29.07 15.42
C TRP A 196 18.73 30.25 14.69
N THR A 197 19.39 29.99 13.57
CA THR A 197 20.07 31.03 12.77
C THR A 197 19.08 32.01 12.11
N THR A 198 17.97 31.51 11.55
CA THR A 198 16.91 32.35 10.96
C THR A 198 16.14 33.19 11.99
N SER A 199 15.88 32.62 13.18
CA SER A 199 15.27 33.34 14.30
C SER A 199 16.16 34.48 14.82
N ASN A 200 17.46 34.22 14.99
CA ASN A 200 18.41 35.25 15.44
C ASN A 200 18.62 36.37 14.42
N ARG A 201 18.62 36.04 13.11
CA ARG A 201 18.68 37.06 12.05
C ARG A 201 17.47 37.98 12.06
N SER A 202 16.27 37.42 12.27
CA SER A 202 15.03 38.19 12.39
C SER A 202 15.01 39.11 13.62
N LYS A 203 15.48 38.62 14.77
CA LYS A 203 15.60 39.44 16.00
C LYS A 203 16.59 40.59 15.84
N ARG A 204 17.77 40.34 15.24
CA ARG A 204 18.74 41.40 14.95
C ARG A 204 18.18 42.48 14.02
N ARG A 205 17.42 42.10 12.99
CA ARG A 205 16.80 43.05 12.07
C ARG A 205 15.74 43.93 12.75
N ARG A 206 14.93 43.37 13.67
CA ARG A 206 13.95 44.18 14.44
C ARG A 206 14.64 45.21 15.33
N ARG A 207 15.68 44.80 16.09
CA ARG A 207 16.45 45.73 16.93
C ARG A 207 17.11 46.84 16.13
N ALA A 208 17.62 46.53 14.94
CA ALA A 208 18.18 47.54 14.04
C ALA A 208 17.12 48.55 13.58
N MET A 209 15.90 48.10 13.24
CA MET A 209 14.79 48.98 12.86
C MET A 209 14.28 49.83 14.03
N GLU A 210 14.19 49.26 15.23
CA GLU A 210 13.81 49.96 16.46
C GLU A 210 14.80 51.09 16.78
N ASN A 211 16.11 50.85 16.62
CA ASN A 211 17.12 51.90 16.77
C ASN A 211 16.98 53.02 15.74
N VAL A 212 16.67 52.69 14.48
CA VAL A 212 16.44 53.71 13.43
C VAL A 212 15.20 54.55 13.76
N HIS A 213 14.10 53.92 14.17
CA HIS A 213 12.90 54.64 14.62
C HIS A 213 13.18 55.55 15.81
N PHE A 214 13.97 55.08 16.78
CA PHE A 214 14.35 55.89 17.94
C PHE A 214 15.13 57.13 17.53
N ILE A 215 16.14 56.98 16.66
CA ILE A 215 16.94 58.10 16.13
C ILE A 215 16.06 59.13 15.42
N VAL A 216 15.19 58.69 14.51
CA VAL A 216 14.28 59.57 13.76
C VAL A 216 13.33 60.33 14.68
N ILE A 217 12.79 59.68 15.72
CA ILE A 217 11.92 60.33 16.70
C ILE A 217 12.68 61.38 17.51
N THR A 218 13.91 61.10 17.94
CA THR A 218 14.74 62.09 18.66
C THR A 218 15.12 63.29 17.80
N GLU A 219 15.41 63.11 16.52
CA GLU A 219 15.72 64.22 15.61
C GLU A 219 14.48 65.09 15.32
N CYS A 220 13.29 64.50 15.24
CA CYS A 220 12.04 65.25 15.07
C CYS A 220 11.59 66.03 16.31
N LEU A 221 12.09 65.71 17.50
CA LEU A 221 11.75 66.40 18.76
C LEU A 221 12.69 67.58 19.07
N PHE A 222 13.82 67.68 18.37
CA PHE A 222 14.85 68.72 18.57
C PHE A 222 14.93 69.75 17.43
N LEU A 223 14.04 69.65 16.44
CA LEU A 223 13.79 70.65 15.40
C LEU A 223 12.50 71.41 15.71
#